data_AF-A0A2P9EXQ6-F1
#
_entry.id   AF-A0A2P9EXQ6-F1
#
_cell.length_a   1.000
_cell.length_b   1.000
_cell.length_c   1.000
_cell.angle_alpha   90.00
_cell.angle_beta   90.00
_cell.angle_gamma   90.00
#
_symmetry.space_group_name_H-M   'P 1'
#
loop_
_entity.id
_entity.type
_entity.pdbx_description
1 polymer ?
#
loop_
_entity_poly.entity_id
_entity_poly.type
_entity_poly.pdbx_seq_one_letter_code
_entity_poly.pdbx_strand_id
1 'polypeptide(L)'
;MGIGEHVGRNLVTKSKWTSVANVQYRTRRAGQPFPTAGQLSTRLITEAKRTAERSWLGEVSAVVLQQSLRDAETAYRTFFASLKGTRKGPKLGAPRFKSRKDARQSIRFTANARWNITGSGRLNLPKIGAVKVKWSRALPTAPTSVTVIKDAAGRFFASFVIDTDPAADATRMPETHCTIGIDLGLTHFAVLSTGEKIDSPRFLRRAERKLKKAQRERPASRRDRRTGPRPA
;
A
#
# COMPACT_ATOMS: atom_id res chain seq x y z
N MET A 1 -4.62 -15.54 18.76
CA MET A 1 -5.11 -14.36 18.02
C MET A 1 -4.48 -14.35 16.63
N GLY A 2 -5.27 -14.38 15.56
CA GLY A 2 -4.76 -14.57 14.19
C GLY A 2 -4.31 -13.27 13.51
N ILE A 3 -3.50 -13.38 12.45
CA ILE A 3 -3.11 -12.28 11.53
C ILE A 3 -4.37 -11.58 10.99
N GLY A 4 -5.43 -12.35 10.73
CA GLY A 4 -6.72 -11.86 10.26
C GLY A 4 -7.45 -10.95 11.24
N GLU A 5 -7.22 -11.07 12.55
CA GLU A 5 -7.81 -10.19 13.56
C GLU A 5 -7.04 -8.87 13.65
N HIS A 6 -5.71 -8.91 13.61
CA HIS A 6 -4.88 -7.71 13.63
C HIS A 6 -4.98 -6.89 12.34
N VAL A 7 -5.15 -7.56 11.19
CA VAL A 7 -5.38 -6.89 9.91
C VAL A 7 -6.86 -6.55 9.70
N GLY A 8 -7.78 -7.35 10.25
CA GLY A 8 -9.24 -7.17 10.16
C GLY A 8 -9.80 -6.09 11.11
N ARG A 9 -9.22 -5.92 12.30
CA ARG A 9 -9.46 -4.78 13.19
C ARG A 9 -8.78 -3.49 12.71
N ASN A 10 -8.25 -3.44 11.48
CA ASN A 10 -7.83 -2.18 10.85
C ASN A 10 -9.03 -1.34 10.38
N LEU A 11 -9.84 -0.87 11.34
CA LEU A 11 -10.34 0.51 11.33
C LEU A 11 -9.18 1.52 11.49
N VAL A 12 -7.97 1.05 11.82
CA VAL A 12 -6.68 1.75 11.99
C VAL A 12 -6.35 2.75 10.87
N THR A 13 -6.59 2.43 9.59
CA THR A 13 -6.33 3.39 8.51
C THR A 13 -7.53 4.29 8.21
N LYS A 14 -8.76 3.89 8.56
CA LYS A 14 -9.98 4.66 8.26
C LYS A 14 -10.14 5.86 9.18
N SER A 15 -10.02 5.69 10.51
CA SER A 15 -10.23 6.82 11.45
C SER A 15 -9.11 7.87 11.38
N LYS A 16 -7.89 7.46 11.01
CA LYS A 16 -6.73 8.34 10.94
C LYS A 16 -6.73 9.27 9.75
N TRP A 17 -6.97 8.74 8.55
CA TRP A 17 -7.05 9.57 7.35
C TRP A 17 -8.18 10.60 7.47
N THR A 18 -9.35 10.18 7.98
CA THR A 18 -10.46 11.09 8.31
C THR A 18 -10.05 12.17 9.29
N SER A 19 -9.29 11.83 10.33
CA SER A 19 -8.86 12.81 11.32
C SER A 19 -7.79 13.77 10.79
N VAL A 20 -6.81 13.29 10.00
CA VAL A 20 -5.80 14.16 9.35
C VAL A 20 -6.47 15.10 8.36
N ALA A 21 -7.29 14.56 7.45
CA ALA A 21 -8.00 15.37 6.47
C ALA A 21 -8.97 16.36 7.10
N ASN A 22 -9.69 15.99 8.17
CA ASN A 22 -10.56 16.91 8.89
C ASN A 22 -9.79 18.02 9.58
N VAL A 23 -8.63 17.70 10.18
CA VAL A 23 -7.76 18.71 10.77
C VAL A 23 -7.27 19.66 9.67
N GLN A 24 -6.74 19.13 8.57
CA GLN A 24 -6.26 19.93 7.43
C GLN A 24 -7.39 20.77 6.80
N TYR A 25 -8.58 20.22 6.64
CA TYR A 25 -9.76 20.93 6.12
C TYR A 25 -10.24 22.04 7.05
N ARG A 26 -10.35 21.76 8.36
CA ARG A 26 -10.72 22.76 9.37
C ARG A 26 -9.70 23.88 9.45
N THR A 27 -8.41 23.54 9.46
CA THR A 27 -7.31 24.51 9.47
C THR A 27 -7.34 25.40 8.22
N ARG A 28 -7.57 24.82 7.03
CA ARG A 28 -7.75 25.58 5.79
C ARG A 28 -8.96 26.51 5.85
N ARG A 29 -10.12 26.05 6.37
CA ARG A 29 -11.32 26.89 6.52
C ARG A 29 -11.12 28.02 7.54
N ALA A 30 -10.34 27.78 8.58
CA ALA A 30 -10.05 28.75 9.62
C ALA A 30 -8.93 29.73 9.25
N GLY A 31 -8.29 29.58 8.08
CA GLY A 31 -7.15 30.41 7.68
C GLY A 31 -5.90 30.22 8.56
N GLN A 32 -5.85 29.15 9.37
CA GLN A 32 -4.77 28.90 10.32
C GLN A 32 -3.60 28.17 9.66
N PRO A 33 -2.38 28.27 10.24
CA PRO A 33 -1.24 27.49 9.77
C PRO A 33 -1.49 25.99 9.91
N PHE A 34 -1.08 25.22 8.90
CA PHE A 34 -1.20 23.76 8.94
C PHE A 34 -0.37 23.17 10.08
N PRO A 35 -0.94 22.23 10.86
CA PRO A 35 -0.21 21.63 11.96
C PRO A 35 0.97 20.80 11.46
N THR A 36 2.04 20.80 12.25
CA THR A 36 3.25 20.01 11.96
C THR A 36 3.00 18.52 12.12
N ALA A 37 3.88 17.69 11.55
CA ALA A 37 3.83 16.24 11.71
C ALA A 37 3.85 15.80 13.19
N GLY A 38 4.64 16.51 14.02
CA GLY A 38 4.69 16.29 15.47
C GLY A 38 3.35 16.56 16.16
N GLN A 39 2.73 17.71 15.87
CA GLN A 39 1.42 18.07 16.42
C GLN A 39 0.33 17.08 16.00
N LEU A 40 0.32 16.66 14.74
CA LEU A 40 -0.60 15.63 14.26
C LEU A 40 -0.37 14.28 14.94
N SER A 41 0.89 13.90 15.18
CA SER A 41 1.23 12.66 15.89
C SER A 41 0.71 12.70 17.33
N THR A 42 0.97 13.77 18.07
CA THR A 42 0.49 13.93 19.44
C THR A 42 -1.04 13.84 19.50
N ARG A 43 -1.74 14.64 18.69
CA ARG A 43 -3.20 14.71 18.72
C ARG A 43 -3.89 13.43 18.24
N LEU A 44 -3.40 12.84 17.15
CA LEU A 44 -4.08 11.72 16.48
C LEU A 44 -3.58 10.33 16.90
N ILE A 45 -2.52 10.28 17.70
CA ILE A 45 -1.95 9.02 18.21
C ILE A 45 -1.84 9.08 19.73
N THR A 46 -1.05 10.00 20.29
CA THR A 46 -0.73 10.01 21.72
C THR A 46 -1.95 10.33 22.58
N GLU A 47 -2.62 11.45 22.32
CA GLU A 47 -3.83 11.87 23.04
C GLU A 47 -5.01 10.99 22.68
N ALA A 48 -5.16 10.65 21.39
CA ALA A 48 -6.22 9.76 20.92
C ALA A 48 -6.23 8.40 21.64
N LYS A 49 -5.07 7.83 21.99
CA LYS A 49 -4.99 6.57 22.75
C LYS A 49 -5.62 6.66 24.15
N ARG A 50 -5.75 7.86 24.71
CA ARG A 50 -6.29 8.08 26.06
C ARG A 50 -7.81 8.21 26.08
N THR A 51 -8.47 8.33 24.92
CA THR A 51 -9.93 8.41 24.87
C THR A 51 -10.55 7.01 24.77
N ALA A 52 -11.72 6.81 25.40
CA ALA A 52 -12.40 5.51 25.38
C ALA A 52 -12.69 5.00 23.95
N GLU A 53 -13.08 5.90 23.04
CA GLU A 53 -13.37 5.57 21.64
C GLU A 53 -12.16 5.10 20.83
N ARG A 54 -10.94 5.45 21.27
CA ARG A 54 -9.70 5.25 20.52
C ARG A 54 -8.61 4.56 21.33
N SER A 55 -8.95 4.00 22.48
CA SER A 55 -8.06 3.21 23.35
C SER A 55 -7.44 2.02 22.63
N TRP A 56 -8.19 1.39 21.71
CA TRP A 56 -7.74 0.30 20.83
C TRP A 56 -6.51 0.67 19.97
N LEU A 57 -6.18 1.95 19.79
CA LEU A 57 -4.92 2.37 19.16
C LEU A 57 -3.69 1.92 19.98
N GLY A 58 -3.84 1.58 21.26
CA GLY A 58 -2.79 0.99 22.09
C GLY A 58 -2.50 -0.49 21.78
N GLU A 59 -3.45 -1.19 21.15
CA GLU A 59 -3.31 -2.62 20.81
C GLU A 59 -2.41 -2.84 19.59
N VAL A 60 -2.20 -1.82 18.77
CA VAL A 60 -1.45 -1.92 17.51
C VAL A 60 -0.08 -1.23 17.60
N SER A 61 0.83 -1.62 16.69
CA SER A 61 2.18 -1.04 16.65
C SER A 61 2.15 0.47 16.41
N ALA A 62 2.81 1.24 17.28
CA ALA A 62 2.94 2.68 17.14
C ALA A 62 3.60 3.09 15.81
N VAL A 63 4.49 2.26 15.26
CA VAL A 63 5.13 2.54 13.97
C VAL A 63 4.12 2.48 12.83
N VAL A 64 3.21 1.50 12.82
CA VAL A 64 2.14 1.42 11.81
C VAL A 64 1.24 2.65 11.87
N LEU A 65 0.97 3.12 13.09
CA LEU A 65 0.19 4.33 13.36
C LEU A 65 0.86 5.59 12.81
N GLN A 66 2.19 5.71 12.96
CA GLN A 66 3.00 6.82 12.47
C GLN A 66 3.16 6.77 10.94
N GLN A 67 3.38 5.59 10.36
CA GLN A 67 3.48 5.43 8.90
C GLN A 67 2.18 5.85 8.20
N SER A 68 1.02 5.48 8.77
CA SER A 68 -0.27 5.93 8.25
C SER A 68 -0.40 7.46 8.24
N LEU A 69 0.18 8.15 9.23
CA LEU A 69 0.19 9.61 9.30
C LEU A 69 1.15 10.21 8.26
N ARG A 70 2.35 9.63 8.11
CA ARG A 70 3.35 10.05 7.12
C ARG A 70 2.84 9.90 5.68
N ASP A 71 2.11 8.82 5.40
CA ASP A 71 1.48 8.60 4.09
C ASP A 71 0.45 9.71 3.80
N ALA A 72 -0.36 10.08 4.80
CA ALA A 72 -1.33 11.16 4.67
C ALA A 72 -0.67 12.53 4.47
N GLU A 73 0.36 12.83 5.26
CA GLU A 73 1.16 14.05 5.12
C GLU A 73 1.79 14.14 3.73
N THR A 74 2.40 13.05 3.25
CA THR A 74 3.01 12.99 1.92
C THR A 74 1.98 13.22 0.82
N ALA A 75 0.79 12.62 0.93
CA ALA A 75 -0.30 12.83 -0.02
C ALA A 75 -0.76 14.30 -0.07
N TYR A 76 -0.91 14.97 1.07
CA TYR A 76 -1.27 16.40 1.10
C TYR A 76 -0.14 17.30 0.61
N ARG A 77 1.11 17.03 1.01
CA ARG A 77 2.28 17.78 0.54
C ARG A 77 2.41 17.71 -0.99
N THR A 78 2.27 16.52 -1.56
CA THR A 78 2.34 16.32 -3.01
C THR A 78 1.15 16.94 -3.74
N PHE A 79 -0.06 16.86 -3.17
CA PHE A 79 -1.24 17.57 -3.68
C PHE A 79 -1.01 19.08 -3.73
N PHE A 80 -0.60 19.71 -2.64
CA PHE A 80 -0.34 21.16 -2.60
C PHE A 80 0.81 21.59 -3.52
N ALA A 81 1.90 20.81 -3.57
CA ALA A 81 2.99 21.06 -4.52
C ALA A 81 2.50 21.00 -5.98
N SER A 82 1.58 20.08 -6.30
CA SER A 82 0.98 20.00 -7.64
C SER A 82 0.09 21.20 -7.96
N LEU A 83 -0.63 21.76 -6.99
CA LEU A 83 -1.45 22.96 -7.18
C LEU A 83 -0.59 24.21 -7.40
N LYS A 84 0.54 24.31 -6.68
CA LYS A 84 1.49 25.42 -6.78
C LYS A 84 2.42 25.33 -7.99
N GLY A 85 2.42 24.22 -8.73
CA GLY A 85 3.34 23.99 -9.85
C GLY A 85 4.79 23.73 -9.45
N THR A 86 5.09 23.51 -8.16
CA THR A 86 6.47 23.23 -7.68
C THR A 86 6.91 21.79 -7.88
N ARG A 87 6.01 20.93 -8.39
CA ARG A 87 6.24 19.52 -8.73
C ARG A 87 5.99 19.31 -10.22
N LYS A 88 6.86 18.55 -10.88
CA LYS A 88 6.67 18.09 -12.27
C LYS A 88 5.44 17.16 -12.39
N GLY A 89 4.73 17.28 -13.51
CA GLY A 89 3.59 16.42 -13.86
C GLY A 89 2.22 17.08 -13.66
N PRO A 90 1.13 16.33 -13.90
CA PRO A 90 -0.22 16.89 -13.86
C PRO A 90 -0.64 17.30 -12.44
N LYS A 91 -1.56 18.27 -12.37
CA LYS A 91 -2.23 18.66 -11.13
C LYS A 91 -2.96 17.45 -10.54
N LEU A 92 -2.77 17.20 -9.25
CA LEU A 92 -3.40 16.08 -8.57
C LEU A 92 -4.78 16.47 -8.03
N GLY A 93 -5.67 15.49 -7.95
CA GLY A 93 -6.88 15.60 -7.16
C GLY A 93 -6.56 15.57 -5.65
N ALA A 94 -7.46 16.12 -4.84
CA ALA A 94 -7.31 16.07 -3.38
C ALA A 94 -7.23 14.62 -2.88
N PRO A 95 -6.40 14.33 -1.85
CA PRO A 95 -6.35 13.01 -1.25
C PRO A 95 -7.74 12.52 -0.82
N ARG A 96 -8.09 11.29 -1.19
CA ARG A 96 -9.40 10.68 -0.91
C ARG A 96 -9.31 9.66 0.20
N PHE A 97 -10.38 9.55 0.98
CA PHE A 97 -10.52 8.49 1.96
C PHE A 97 -10.60 7.11 1.30
N LYS A 98 -10.00 6.11 1.95
CA LYS A 98 -10.19 4.71 1.57
C LYS A 98 -11.65 4.32 1.74
N SER A 99 -12.26 3.81 0.68
CA SER A 99 -13.65 3.35 0.69
C SER A 99 -13.83 2.16 1.63
N ARG A 100 -15.01 2.03 2.25
CA ARG A 100 -15.37 0.79 2.97
C ARG A 100 -15.40 -0.43 2.05
N LYS A 101 -15.62 -0.19 0.75
CA LYS A 101 -15.65 -1.21 -0.31
C LYS A 101 -14.25 -1.56 -0.83
N ASP A 102 -13.21 -0.86 -0.38
CA ASP A 102 -11.83 -1.22 -0.70
C ASP A 102 -11.46 -2.46 0.12
N ALA A 103 -11.37 -3.59 -0.59
CA ALA A 103 -11.06 -4.88 0.00
C ALA A 103 -9.55 -5.09 0.23
N ARG A 104 -8.69 -4.19 -0.28
CA ARG A 104 -7.24 -4.26 -0.09
C ARG A 104 -6.83 -3.51 1.18
N GLN A 105 -6.17 -4.20 2.09
CA GLN A 105 -5.63 -3.61 3.31
C GLN A 105 -4.12 -3.82 3.36
N SER A 106 -3.40 -2.86 3.93
CA SER A 106 -1.94 -2.95 4.07
C SER A 106 -1.44 -2.23 5.30
N ILE A 107 -0.42 -2.79 5.94
CA ILE A 107 0.32 -2.19 7.05
C ILE A 107 1.82 -2.32 6.81
N ARG A 108 2.57 -1.24 7.07
CA ARG A 108 4.03 -1.19 6.89
C ARG A 108 4.73 -1.10 8.23
N PHE A 109 5.73 -1.96 8.42
CA PHE A 109 6.69 -1.91 9.52
C PHE A 109 8.05 -1.48 8.95
N THR A 110 8.58 -0.35 9.42
CA THR A 110 9.95 0.08 9.09
C THR A 110 10.98 -0.67 9.92
N ALA A 111 12.26 -0.61 9.55
CA ALA A 111 13.36 -1.31 10.23
C ALA A 111 13.33 -1.13 11.76
N ASN A 112 13.07 0.09 12.24
CA ASN A 112 13.00 0.40 13.66
C ASN A 112 11.75 -0.12 14.39
N ALA A 113 10.82 -0.80 13.71
CA ALA A 113 9.61 -1.31 14.33
C ALA A 113 9.83 -2.58 15.15
N ARG A 114 11.05 -3.11 15.27
CA ARG A 114 11.38 -4.33 16.03
C ARG A 114 10.67 -5.59 15.53
N TRP A 115 10.50 -5.70 14.22
CA TRP A 115 10.14 -6.96 13.58
C TRP A 115 11.43 -7.70 13.18
N ASN A 116 11.37 -9.01 13.03
CA ASN A 116 12.51 -9.81 12.58
C ASN A 116 12.05 -11.10 11.89
N ILE A 117 12.99 -11.78 11.24
CA ILE A 117 12.81 -13.16 10.79
C ILE A 117 13.47 -14.05 11.84
N THR A 118 12.71 -14.98 12.43
CA THR A 118 13.21 -15.89 13.44
C THR A 118 14.16 -16.91 12.83
N GLY A 119 15.01 -17.56 13.64
CA GLY A 119 15.88 -18.66 13.17
C GLY A 119 15.10 -19.82 12.53
N SER A 120 13.84 -20.00 12.90
CA SER A 120 12.90 -20.96 12.29
C SER A 120 12.23 -20.47 10.99
N GLY A 121 12.66 -19.33 10.43
CA GLY A 121 12.14 -18.78 9.18
C GLY A 121 10.75 -18.14 9.27
N ARG A 122 10.26 -17.81 10.48
CA ARG A 122 8.97 -17.14 10.71
C ARG A 122 9.15 -15.63 10.72
N LEU A 123 8.14 -14.89 10.27
CA LEU A 123 8.14 -13.43 10.37
C LEU A 123 7.55 -13.00 11.72
N ASN A 124 8.36 -12.46 12.61
CA ASN A 124 7.90 -11.91 13.88
C ASN A 124 7.51 -10.44 13.74
N LEU A 125 6.25 -10.13 14.03
CA LEU A 125 5.70 -8.78 13.90
C LEU A 125 5.24 -8.25 15.27
N PRO A 126 5.55 -6.99 15.62
CA PRO A 126 5.09 -6.38 16.86
C PRO A 126 3.57 -6.42 16.99
N LYS A 127 3.09 -6.76 18.19
CA LYS A 127 1.67 -6.95 18.54
C LYS A 127 0.96 -8.14 17.85
N ILE A 128 1.56 -8.75 16.82
CA ILE A 128 0.99 -9.90 16.10
C ILE A 128 1.68 -11.21 16.51
N GLY A 129 2.99 -11.19 16.71
CA GLY A 129 3.82 -12.36 17.00
C GLY A 129 4.41 -13.02 15.74
N ALA A 130 4.97 -14.21 15.91
CA ALA A 130 5.67 -14.96 14.87
C ALA A 130 4.69 -15.70 13.93
N VAL A 131 4.69 -15.32 12.66
CA VAL A 131 3.81 -15.88 11.63
C VAL A 131 4.58 -16.77 10.66
N LYS A 132 3.95 -17.88 10.24
CA LYS A 132 4.52 -18.74 9.20
C LYS A 132 4.42 -18.02 7.85
N VAL A 133 5.52 -17.97 7.11
CA VAL A 133 5.58 -17.36 5.77
C VAL A 133 6.00 -18.42 4.77
N LYS A 134 5.33 -18.44 3.61
CA LYS A 134 5.80 -19.17 2.43
C LYS A 134 6.73 -18.25 1.64
N TRP A 135 8.02 -18.49 1.73
CA TRP A 135 9.04 -17.69 1.04
C TRP A 135 9.04 -17.97 -0.45
N SER A 136 8.99 -16.91 -1.27
CA SER A 136 9.12 -17.03 -2.73
C SER A 136 10.57 -17.08 -3.18
N ARG A 137 11.49 -16.57 -2.37
CA ARG A 137 12.95 -16.56 -2.55
C ARG A 137 13.64 -16.24 -1.22
N ALA A 138 14.93 -16.54 -1.12
CA ALA A 138 15.77 -16.02 -0.04
C ALA A 138 15.93 -14.50 -0.17
N LEU A 139 16.02 -13.79 0.96
CA LEU A 139 16.33 -12.36 0.94
C LEU A 139 17.83 -12.18 0.76
N PRO A 140 18.29 -11.41 -0.25
CA PRO A 140 19.72 -11.24 -0.51
C PRO A 140 20.41 -10.37 0.55
N THR A 141 19.68 -9.44 1.17
CA THR A 141 20.16 -8.52 2.19
C THR A 141 19.10 -8.31 3.26
N ALA A 142 19.51 -7.70 4.38
CA ALA A 142 18.59 -7.34 5.46
C ALA A 142 17.56 -6.32 4.96
N PRO A 143 16.25 -6.61 5.08
CA PRO A 143 15.21 -5.72 4.59
C PRO A 143 15.03 -4.45 5.46
N THR A 144 14.81 -3.31 4.80
CA THR A 144 14.57 -2.01 5.44
C THR A 144 13.12 -1.82 5.88
N SER A 145 12.18 -2.56 5.29
CA SER A 145 10.79 -2.60 5.74
C SER A 145 10.08 -3.87 5.30
N VAL A 146 8.98 -4.19 5.99
CA VAL A 146 8.02 -5.21 5.58
C VAL A 146 6.62 -4.62 5.53
N THR A 147 5.91 -4.87 4.42
CA THR A 147 4.51 -4.50 4.26
C THR A 147 3.65 -5.75 4.20
N VAL A 148 2.76 -5.92 5.19
CA VAL A 148 1.76 -6.99 5.18
C VAL A 148 0.53 -6.50 4.43
N ILE A 149 0.11 -7.24 3.42
CA ILE A 149 -0.99 -6.91 2.52
C ILE A 149 -2.04 -8.00 2.63
N LYS A 150 -3.30 -7.61 2.84
CA LYS A 150 -4.47 -8.46 2.63
C LYS A 150 -5.10 -8.08 1.30
N ASP A 151 -5.21 -9.04 0.39
CA ASP A 151 -5.88 -8.83 -0.89
C ASP A 151 -7.40 -9.00 -0.79
N ALA A 152 -8.10 -8.74 -1.90
CA ALA A 152 -9.55 -8.83 -1.97
C ALA A 152 -10.09 -10.27 -1.80
N ALA A 153 -9.24 -11.29 -1.96
CA ALA A 153 -9.58 -12.69 -1.74
C ALA A 153 -9.30 -13.12 -0.28
N GLY A 154 -8.87 -12.20 0.59
CA GLY A 154 -8.53 -12.48 1.98
C GLY A 154 -7.18 -13.14 2.20
N ARG A 155 -6.34 -13.21 1.15
CA ARG A 155 -4.98 -13.77 1.23
C ARG A 155 -4.01 -12.74 1.77
N PHE A 156 -3.02 -13.22 2.53
CA PHE A 156 -1.99 -12.39 3.12
C PHE A 156 -0.67 -12.53 2.38
N PHE A 157 0.00 -11.41 2.13
CA PHE A 157 1.33 -11.33 1.52
C PHE A 157 2.23 -10.45 2.37
N ALA A 158 3.52 -10.81 2.45
CA ALA A 158 4.57 -9.98 3.01
C ALA A 158 5.47 -9.49 1.88
N SER A 159 5.55 -8.17 1.71
CA SER A 159 6.44 -7.52 0.75
C SER A 159 7.60 -6.90 1.50
N PHE A 160 8.82 -7.32 1.19
CA PHE A 160 10.04 -6.79 1.79
C PHE A 160 10.66 -5.75 0.87
N VAL A 161 11.09 -4.63 1.44
CA VAL A 161 11.97 -3.68 0.75
C VAL A 161 13.38 -3.98 1.21
N ILE A 162 14.29 -4.13 0.25
CA ILE A 162 15.71 -4.35 0.47
C ILE A 162 16.46 -3.26 -0.29
N ASP A 163 17.60 -2.84 0.26
CA ASP A 163 18.55 -2.04 -0.50
C ASP A 163 19.51 -3.02 -1.18
N THR A 164 19.76 -2.79 -2.47
CA THR A 164 20.77 -3.51 -3.24
C THR A 164 22.02 -2.65 -3.32
N ASP A 165 23.18 -3.31 -3.34
CA ASP A 165 24.46 -2.64 -3.57
C ASP A 165 24.60 -2.32 -5.06
N PRO A 166 24.66 -1.04 -5.47
CA PRO A 166 24.83 -0.65 -6.86
C PRO A 166 26.10 -1.23 -7.50
N ALA A 167 27.19 -1.42 -6.74
CA ALA A 167 28.42 -2.01 -7.27
C ALA A 167 28.23 -3.50 -7.58
N ALA A 168 27.56 -4.23 -6.69
CA ALA A 168 27.18 -5.62 -6.94
C ALA A 168 26.20 -5.74 -8.13
N ASP A 169 25.27 -4.79 -8.29
CA ASP A 169 24.34 -4.76 -9.43
C ASP A 169 25.07 -4.45 -10.74
N ALA A 170 26.02 -3.49 -10.75
CA ALA A 170 26.87 -3.20 -11.90
C ALA A 170 27.75 -4.40 -12.31
N THR A 171 28.24 -5.17 -11.34
CA THR A 171 28.98 -6.41 -11.62
C THR A 171 28.09 -7.46 -12.31
N ARG A 172 26.82 -7.55 -11.94
CA ARG A 172 25.84 -8.44 -12.61
C ARG A 172 25.39 -7.94 -13.96
N MET A 173 25.48 -6.63 -14.20
CA MET A 173 25.04 -5.95 -15.42
C MET A 173 26.20 -5.10 -15.96
N PRO A 174 27.23 -5.74 -16.55
CA PRO A 174 28.40 -5.02 -17.05
C PRO A 174 27.99 -4.03 -18.14
N GLU A 175 28.72 -2.92 -18.23
CA GLU A 175 28.52 -1.95 -19.31
C GLU A 175 28.68 -2.63 -20.66
N THR A 176 27.77 -2.33 -21.57
CA THR A 176 27.79 -2.86 -22.93
C THR A 176 27.66 -1.72 -23.93
N HIS A 177 28.44 -1.80 -25.01
CA HIS A 177 28.30 -0.90 -26.15
C HIS A 177 27.15 -1.33 -27.08
N CYS A 178 26.48 -2.45 -26.78
CA CYS A 178 25.33 -2.92 -27.54
C CYS A 178 24.10 -2.08 -27.21
N THR A 179 23.58 -1.35 -28.19
CA THR A 179 22.31 -0.64 -28.09
C THR A 179 21.26 -1.37 -28.91
N ILE A 180 20.15 -1.75 -28.27
CA ILE A 180 19.00 -2.36 -28.95
C ILE A 180 17.79 -1.44 -28.80
N GLY A 181 17.19 -1.08 -29.93
CA GLY A 181 15.90 -0.39 -29.93
C GLY A 181 14.78 -1.36 -29.57
N ILE A 182 13.87 -0.94 -28.68
CA ILE A 182 12.73 -1.76 -28.24
C ILE A 182 11.45 -1.03 -28.65
N ASP A 183 10.65 -1.65 -29.51
CA ASP A 183 9.29 -1.21 -29.82
C ASP A 183 8.27 -2.09 -29.10
N LEU A 184 7.36 -1.49 -28.34
CA LEU A 184 6.36 -2.21 -27.54
C LEU A 184 5.03 -2.30 -28.29
N GLY A 185 4.57 -3.53 -28.55
CA GLY A 185 3.40 -3.79 -29.37
C GLY A 185 2.18 -4.35 -28.62
N LEU A 186 1.03 -4.35 -29.30
CA LEU A 186 -0.18 -5.04 -28.85
C LEU A 186 -0.22 -6.53 -29.29
N THR A 187 0.44 -6.85 -30.41
CA THR A 187 0.51 -8.21 -30.97
C THR A 187 1.67 -9.01 -30.37
N HIS A 188 2.86 -8.41 -30.33
CA HIS A 188 4.07 -8.91 -29.68
C HIS A 188 4.41 -8.01 -28.50
N PHE A 189 4.98 -8.56 -27.43
CA PHE A 189 5.35 -7.78 -26.24
C PHE A 189 6.39 -6.72 -26.60
N ALA A 190 7.42 -7.13 -27.32
CA ALA A 190 8.50 -6.28 -27.77
C ALA A 190 9.04 -6.76 -29.11
N VAL A 191 9.41 -5.83 -29.99
CA VAL A 191 10.20 -6.09 -31.19
C VAL A 191 11.53 -5.37 -31.03
N LEU A 192 12.62 -6.12 -31.16
CA LEU A 192 13.97 -5.59 -31.05
C LEU A 192 14.44 -5.07 -32.41
N SER A 193 15.34 -4.08 -32.42
CA SER A 193 15.97 -3.58 -33.65
C SER A 193 16.79 -4.65 -34.39
N THR A 194 17.09 -5.77 -33.73
CA THR A 194 17.69 -6.98 -34.33
C THR A 194 16.71 -7.78 -35.19
N GLY A 195 15.42 -7.43 -35.19
CA GLY A 195 14.34 -8.16 -35.84
C GLY A 195 13.71 -9.26 -34.96
N GLU A 196 14.27 -9.54 -33.79
CA GLU A 196 13.72 -10.49 -32.82
C GLU A 196 12.37 -10.01 -32.29
N LYS A 197 11.41 -10.93 -32.16
CA LYS A 197 10.08 -10.66 -31.65
C LYS A 197 9.84 -11.44 -30.38
N ILE A 198 9.59 -10.73 -29.29
CA ILE A 198 9.23 -11.30 -28.00
C ILE A 198 7.71 -11.40 -27.94
N ASP A 199 7.19 -12.63 -27.81
CA ASP A 199 5.77 -12.88 -27.79
C ASP A 199 5.06 -12.18 -26.62
N SER A 200 3.85 -11.68 -26.88
CA SER A 200 3.00 -11.12 -25.84
C SER A 200 2.44 -12.21 -24.94
N PRO A 201 2.84 -12.29 -23.65
CA PRO A 201 2.21 -13.22 -22.77
C PRO A 201 0.79 -12.72 -22.48
N ARG A 202 -0.21 -13.35 -23.12
CA ARG A 202 -1.64 -12.98 -23.06
C ARG A 202 -2.29 -13.31 -21.71
N PHE A 203 -1.58 -13.13 -20.60
CA PHE A 203 -2.05 -13.43 -19.24
C PHE A 203 -3.32 -12.65 -18.90
N LEU A 204 -3.36 -11.35 -19.20
CA LEU A 204 -4.53 -10.50 -18.93
C LEU A 204 -5.75 -11.01 -19.69
N ARG A 205 -5.65 -11.22 -21.01
CA ARG A 205 -6.79 -11.71 -21.82
C ARG A 205 -7.30 -13.07 -21.34
N ARG A 206 -6.41 -13.98 -20.93
CA ARG A 206 -6.80 -15.28 -20.35
C ARG A 206 -7.51 -15.10 -19.00
N ALA A 207 -6.97 -14.25 -18.13
CA ALA A 207 -7.56 -13.94 -16.83
C ALA A 207 -8.93 -13.27 -16.96
N GLU A 208 -9.09 -12.31 -17.88
CA GLU A 208 -10.36 -11.62 -18.18
C GLU A 208 -11.43 -12.59 -18.68
N ARG A 209 -11.09 -13.51 -19.59
CA ARG A 209 -12.03 -14.55 -20.04
C ARG A 209 -12.50 -15.43 -18.88
N LYS A 210 -11.55 -15.87 -18.02
CA LYS A 210 -11.87 -16.65 -16.82
C LYS A 210 -12.76 -15.86 -15.85
N LEU A 211 -12.44 -14.58 -15.62
CA LEU A 211 -13.22 -13.70 -14.76
C LEU A 211 -14.64 -13.48 -15.30
N LYS A 212 -14.80 -13.23 -16.61
CA LYS A 212 -16.09 -13.06 -17.26
C LYS A 212 -16.96 -14.32 -17.17
N LYS A 213 -16.36 -15.49 -17.34
CA LYS A 213 -17.04 -16.79 -17.16
C LYS A 213 -17.51 -16.95 -15.70
N ALA A 214 -16.62 -16.75 -14.74
CA ALA A 214 -16.95 -16.84 -13.31
C ALA A 214 -18.02 -15.82 -12.87
N GLN A 215 -18.04 -14.62 -13.47
CA GLN A 215 -19.07 -13.62 -13.21
C GLN A 215 -20.45 -14.01 -13.76
N ARG A 216 -20.51 -14.72 -14.89
CA ARG A 216 -21.75 -15.24 -15.49
C ARG A 216 -22.32 -16.42 -14.71
N GLU A 217 -21.44 -17.31 -14.23
CA GLU A 217 -21.82 -18.50 -13.46
C GLU A 217 -22.21 -18.18 -12.00
N ARG A 218 -22.03 -16.92 -11.56
CA ARG A 218 -22.36 -16.49 -10.21
C ARG A 218 -23.88 -16.27 -10.10
N PRO A 219 -24.61 -17.06 -9.28
CA PRO A 219 -26.08 -16.98 -9.20
C PRO A 219 -26.55 -15.58 -8.74
N ALA A 220 -27.66 -15.13 -9.32
CA ALA A 220 -28.24 -13.80 -9.09
C ALA A 220 -28.55 -13.51 -7.61
N SER A 221 -28.77 -14.54 -6.79
CA SER A 221 -28.98 -14.43 -5.34
C SER A 221 -27.75 -14.00 -4.55
N ARG A 222 -26.53 -14.14 -5.10
CA ARG A 222 -25.28 -13.66 -4.50
C ARG A 222 -24.83 -12.30 -5.06
N ARG A 223 -25.59 -11.72 -5.99
CA ARG A 223 -25.38 -10.36 -6.50
C ARG A 223 -25.86 -9.40 -5.42
N ASP A 224 -24.94 -8.65 -4.82
CA ASP A 224 -25.27 -7.61 -3.83
C ASP A 224 -26.32 -6.67 -4.45
N ARG A 225 -27.59 -6.83 -4.02
CA ARG A 225 -28.71 -6.02 -4.50
C ARG A 225 -28.51 -4.62 -3.92
N ARG A 226 -27.88 -3.75 -4.69
CA ARG A 226 -27.84 -2.32 -4.39
C ARG A 226 -29.22 -1.72 -4.59
N THR A 227 -30.09 -1.86 -3.60
CA THR A 227 -31.30 -1.04 -3.44
C THR A 227 -31.04 -0.06 -2.31
N GLY A 228 -30.60 1.14 -2.67
CA GLY A 228 -30.68 2.31 -1.81
C GLY A 228 -31.35 3.42 -2.63
N PRO A 229 -32.35 4.13 -2.10
CA PRO A 229 -33.11 5.12 -2.86
C PRO A 229 -32.19 6.28 -3.30
N ARG A 230 -32.41 6.78 -4.52
CA ARG A 230 -31.82 8.04 -5.00
C ARG A 230 -32.44 9.18 -4.17
N PRO A 231 -31.64 10.05 -3.53
CA PRO A 231 -32.20 11.29 -2.98
C PRO A 231 -32.70 12.17 -4.13
N ALA A 232 -33.87 12.76 -3.91
CA ALA A 232 -34.48 13.77 -4.76
C ALA A 232 -33.63 15.04 -4.85
#